data_AF-A0A2E2CRL7-F1
#
_entry.id   AF-A0A2E2CRL7-F1
#
_cell.length_a   1.000
_cell.length_b   1.000
_cell.length_c   1.000
_cell.angle_alpha   90.00
_cell.angle_beta   90.00
_cell.angle_gamma   90.00
#
_symmetry.space_group_name_H-M   'P 1'
#
loop_
_entity.id
_entity.type
_entity.pdbx_description
1 polymer ?
#
loop_
_entity_poly.entity_id
_entity_poly.type
_entity_poly.pdbx_seq_one_letter_code
_entity_poly.pdbx_strand_id
1 'polypeptide(L)'
;MASTLDIGNLLWAIGILALPVLLALPAKLLYQTVILGVGPAERNYRSTVQKILDSGMQVEHFREVLDEESRRLGIKASKAKLNETDMLYPLTITHFLLVPMIFILPVVAIATLPIIILGIPVLYLLEVLLIRRKLLINAIKLLETWFGKQIIHVPDAGNDHCSNDAKVLDASNIAVHFHKVPRVVFLGLFSWLIIHWTLRLDSLIAEFILAGLFYVLLLGIVGIVATALESNLVLVDPARGRIIPIADWLDSMLTPIVGVGLLFLLGRDLMTEARDDGNTILFSATVLMVLYCATA
;
A
#
# COMPACT_ATOMS: atom_id res chain seq x y z
N MET A 1 -29.00 -1.96 -32.92
CA MET A 1 -29.43 -0.66 -32.38
C MET A 1 -28.20 -0.03 -31.76
N ALA A 2 -27.82 1.19 -32.15
CA ALA A 2 -26.67 1.86 -31.55
C ALA A 2 -27.06 2.30 -30.13
N SER A 3 -26.40 1.75 -29.10
CA SER A 3 -26.64 2.18 -27.73
C SER A 3 -26.27 3.65 -27.60
N THR A 4 -27.23 4.46 -27.18
CA THR A 4 -27.00 5.88 -26.91
C THR A 4 -26.23 5.97 -25.61
N LEU A 5 -24.93 6.22 -25.70
CA LEU A 5 -24.08 6.50 -24.54
C LEU A 5 -24.76 7.57 -23.67
N ASP A 6 -25.15 7.21 -22.44
CA ASP A 6 -25.69 8.15 -21.47
C ASP A 6 -24.55 8.96 -20.85
N ILE A 7 -24.23 10.07 -21.50
CA ILE A 7 -23.16 10.98 -21.10
C ILE A 7 -23.40 11.55 -19.69
N GLY A 8 -24.67 11.73 -19.29
CA GLY A 8 -25.02 12.25 -17.97
C GLY A 8 -24.62 11.29 -16.86
N ASN A 9 -25.03 10.02 -16.99
CA ASN A 9 -24.67 8.98 -16.03
C ASN A 9 -23.17 8.68 -16.03
N LEU A 10 -22.50 8.80 -17.18
CA LEU A 10 -21.04 8.68 -17.26
C LEU A 10 -20.33 9.79 -16.48
N LEU A 11 -20.77 11.05 -16.62
CA LEU A 11 -20.17 12.18 -15.89
C LEU A 11 -20.35 12.05 -14.38
N TRP A 12 -21.52 11.61 -13.92
CA TRP A 12 -21.77 11.32 -12.51
C TRP A 12 -20.89 10.19 -11.99
N ALA A 13 -20.77 9.10 -12.75
CA ALA A 13 -19.90 7.98 -12.42
C ALA A 13 -18.43 8.42 -12.26
N ILE A 14 -17.91 9.21 -13.20
CA ILE A 14 -16.56 9.79 -13.12
C ILE A 14 -16.42 10.71 -11.89
N GLY A 15 -17.43 11.54 -11.62
CA GLY A 15 -17.45 12.41 -10.44
C GLY A 15 -17.40 11.64 -9.12
N ILE A 16 -18.15 10.53 -9.03
CA ILE A 16 -18.13 9.62 -7.86
C ILE A 16 -16.74 8.99 -7.72
N LEU A 17 -16.16 8.46 -8.80
CA LEU A 17 -14.82 7.87 -8.78
C LEU A 17 -13.71 8.87 -8.44
N ALA A 18 -13.90 10.15 -8.75
CA ALA A 18 -12.98 11.23 -8.39
C ALA A 18 -13.10 11.70 -6.94
N LEU A 19 -14.19 11.35 -6.24
CA LEU A 19 -14.47 11.79 -4.87
C LEU A 19 -13.32 11.48 -3.87
N PRO A 20 -12.72 10.27 -3.85
CA PRO A 20 -11.61 9.97 -2.94
C PRO A 20 -10.39 10.87 -3.21
N VAL A 21 -10.12 11.19 -4.47
CA VAL A 21 -9.00 12.08 -4.86
C VAL A 21 -9.27 13.51 -4.42
N LEU A 22 -10.51 13.99 -4.58
CA LEU A 22 -10.92 15.32 -4.14
C LEU A 22 -10.83 15.48 -2.62
N LEU A 23 -11.10 14.43 -1.85
CA LEU A 23 -10.93 14.42 -0.38
C LEU A 23 -9.47 14.24 0.05
N ALA A 24 -8.67 13.50 -0.71
CA ALA A 24 -7.26 13.23 -0.38
C ALA A 24 -6.39 14.50 -0.41
N LEU A 25 -6.66 15.41 -1.36
CA LEU A 25 -5.90 16.66 -1.52
C LEU A 25 -5.95 17.57 -0.28
N PRO A 26 -7.13 17.99 0.23
CA PRO A 26 -7.20 18.81 1.42
C PRO A 26 -6.69 18.06 2.66
N ALA A 27 -6.92 16.75 2.76
CA ALA A 27 -6.39 15.94 3.86
C ALA A 27 -4.85 15.95 3.90
N LYS A 28 -4.20 15.80 2.74
CA LYS A 28 -2.73 15.90 2.62
C LYS A 28 -2.23 17.29 3.02
N LEU A 29 -2.90 18.35 2.55
CA LEU A 29 -2.52 19.72 2.89
C LEU A 29 -2.67 20.01 4.39
N LEU A 30 -3.72 19.50 5.03
CA LEU A 30 -3.92 19.60 6.47
C LEU A 30 -2.83 18.85 7.24
N TYR A 31 -2.47 17.64 6.81
CA TYR A 31 -1.38 16.87 7.42
C TYR A 31 -0.05 17.63 7.37
N GLN A 32 0.29 18.18 6.20
CA GLN A 32 1.53 18.93 5.99
C GLN A 32 1.57 20.24 6.78
N THR A 33 0.44 20.96 6.87
CA THR A 33 0.43 22.27 7.52
C THR A 33 0.26 22.20 9.03
N VAL A 34 -0.63 21.34 9.52
CA VAL A 34 -1.00 21.28 10.95
C VAL A 34 -0.12 20.31 11.73
N ILE A 35 0.16 19.13 11.18
CA ILE A 35 0.80 18.03 11.92
C ILE A 35 2.32 18.09 11.78
N LEU A 36 2.83 18.12 10.54
CA LEU A 36 4.28 18.22 10.26
C LEU A 36 4.84 19.61 10.59
N GLY A 37 4.07 20.66 10.32
CA GLY A 37 4.49 22.05 10.45
C GLY A 37 5.39 22.48 9.29
N VAL A 38 5.12 23.66 8.74
CA VAL A 38 5.84 24.22 7.57
C VAL A 38 6.81 25.33 7.94
N GLY A 39 7.09 25.52 9.24
CA GLY A 39 7.89 26.62 9.76
C GLY A 39 9.38 26.53 9.37
N PRO A 40 10.12 27.65 9.52
CA PRO A 40 11.55 27.68 9.23
C PRO A 40 12.37 26.69 10.08
N ALA A 41 11.95 26.46 11.33
CA ALA A 41 12.60 25.52 12.24
C ALA A 41 12.49 24.07 11.73
N GLU A 42 11.28 23.65 11.33
CA GLU A 42 11.02 22.32 10.81
C GLU A 42 11.75 22.06 9.49
N ARG A 43 11.85 23.06 8.62
CA ARG A 43 12.63 22.96 7.36
C ARG A 43 14.12 22.77 7.63
N ASN A 44 14.69 23.54 8.57
CA ASN A 44 16.10 23.41 8.94
C ASN A 44 16.39 22.02 9.52
N TYR A 45 15.54 21.55 10.42
CA TYR A 45 15.66 20.21 11.00
C TYR A 45 15.62 19.11 9.93
N ARG A 46 14.64 19.16 9.02
CA ARG A 46 14.54 18.19 7.90
C ARG A 46 15.78 18.22 6.99
N SER A 47 16.36 19.40 6.75
CA SER A 47 17.58 19.50 5.95
C SER A 47 18.78 18.81 6.61
N THR A 48 18.85 18.83 7.94
CA THR A 48 19.89 18.14 8.73
C THR A 48 19.70 16.63 8.65
N VAL A 49 18.47 16.15 8.85
CA VAL A 49 18.12 14.72 8.69
C VAL A 49 18.41 14.25 7.27
N GLN A 50 18.08 15.06 6.25
CA GLN A 50 18.33 14.70 4.85
C GLN A 50 19.82 14.53 4.56
N LYS A 51 20.69 15.37 5.11
CA LYS A 51 22.15 15.22 4.95
C LYS A 51 22.66 13.91 5.54
N ILE A 52 22.09 13.47 6.66
CA ILE A 52 22.43 12.18 7.29
C ILE A 52 21.97 11.03 6.39
N LEU A 53 20.74 11.09 5.89
CA LEU A 53 20.20 10.07 4.97
C LEU A 53 20.98 10.00 3.64
N ASP A 54 21.33 11.16 3.07
CA ASP A 54 22.11 11.26 1.83
C ASP A 54 23.52 10.69 1.99
N SER A 55 24.07 10.69 3.22
CA SER A 55 25.35 10.07 3.55
C SER A 55 25.28 8.54 3.67
N GLY A 56 24.09 7.94 3.56
CA GLY A 56 23.88 6.50 3.70
C GLY A 56 24.05 5.97 5.13
N MET A 57 24.11 6.87 6.12
CA MET A 57 24.24 6.51 7.53
C MET A 57 22.87 6.39 8.20
N GLN A 58 22.78 5.53 9.20
CA GLN A 58 21.55 5.35 9.99
C GLN A 58 21.34 6.55 10.91
N VAL A 59 20.10 7.05 10.93
CA VAL A 59 19.68 8.20 11.75
C VAL A 59 19.94 7.97 13.25
N GLU A 60 19.87 6.72 13.70
CA GLU A 60 20.11 6.31 15.10
C GLU A 60 21.50 6.67 15.60
N HIS A 61 22.51 6.55 14.74
CA HIS A 61 23.90 6.88 15.10
C HIS A 61 24.08 8.38 15.41
N PHE A 62 23.10 9.21 14.99
CA PHE A 62 23.08 10.66 15.18
C PHE A 62 21.98 11.12 16.16
N ARG A 63 21.41 10.21 16.97
CA ARG A 63 20.30 10.53 17.89
C ARG A 63 20.62 11.70 18.81
N GLU A 64 21.78 11.70 19.44
CA GLU A 64 22.21 12.79 20.35
C GLU A 64 22.29 14.14 19.64
N VAL A 65 22.81 14.15 18.41
CA VAL A 65 22.92 15.36 17.57
C VAL A 65 21.54 15.87 17.14
N LEU A 66 20.63 14.95 16.80
CA LEU A 66 19.27 15.29 16.38
C LEU A 66 18.42 15.77 17.55
N ASP A 67 18.56 15.16 18.73
CA ASP A 67 17.87 15.61 19.95
C ASP A 67 18.37 17.00 20.37
N GLU A 68 19.68 17.27 20.27
CA GLU A 68 20.24 18.60 20.53
C GLU A 68 19.74 19.65 19.51
N GLU A 69 19.74 19.32 18.22
CA GLU A 69 19.25 20.23 17.17
C GLU A 69 17.74 20.48 17.32
N SER A 70 16.95 19.48 17.71
CA SER A 70 15.52 19.64 17.99
C SER A 70 15.27 20.61 19.15
N ARG A 71 16.07 20.50 20.22
CA ARG A 71 16.02 21.38 21.39
C ARG A 71 16.45 22.80 21.05
N ARG A 72 17.50 22.95 20.23
CA ARG A 72 17.98 24.25 19.73
C ARG A 72 16.92 24.97 18.88
N LEU A 73 16.18 24.21 18.06
CA LEU A 73 15.12 24.74 17.19
C LEU A 73 13.76 24.88 17.90
N GLY A 74 13.65 24.47 19.17
CA GLY A 74 12.41 24.55 19.95
C GLY A 74 11.32 23.57 19.49
N ILE A 75 11.69 22.50 18.76
CA ILE A 75 10.75 21.51 18.24
C ILE A 75 10.48 20.48 19.34
N LYS A 76 9.20 20.15 19.58
CA LYS A 76 8.83 19.07 20.52
C LYS A 76 9.38 17.74 19.99
N ALA A 77 9.94 16.90 20.87
CA ALA A 77 10.50 15.58 20.50
C ALA A 77 9.53 14.70 19.69
N SER A 78 8.22 14.74 20.00
CA SER A 78 7.19 14.03 19.24
C SER A 78 7.05 14.54 17.80
N LYS A 79 7.16 15.85 17.56
CA LYS A 79 7.13 16.44 16.21
C LYS A 79 8.43 16.16 15.44
N ALA A 80 9.57 16.17 16.13
CA ALA A 80 10.85 15.82 15.55
C ALA A 80 10.85 14.36 15.04
N LYS A 81 10.41 13.43 15.88
CA LYS A 81 10.22 12.01 15.52
C LYS A 81 9.24 11.81 14.37
N LEU A 82 8.15 12.58 14.32
CA LEU A 82 7.20 12.54 13.21
C LEU A 82 7.83 13.01 11.88
N ASN A 83 8.62 14.09 11.91
CA ASN A 83 9.34 14.59 10.74
C ASN A 83 10.41 13.59 10.26
N GLU A 84 11.13 12.93 11.18
CA GLU A 84 12.06 11.84 10.85
C GLU A 84 11.31 10.68 10.18
N THR A 85 10.18 10.26 10.75
CA THR A 85 9.36 9.15 10.23
C THR A 85 8.78 9.47 8.86
N ASP A 86 8.28 10.69 8.64
CA ASP A 86 7.76 11.14 7.32
C ASP A 86 8.85 11.19 6.24
N MET A 87 10.10 11.44 6.63
CA MET A 87 11.23 11.41 5.69
C MET A 87 11.64 9.98 5.32
N LEU A 88 11.53 9.05 6.25
CA LEU A 88 11.82 7.63 6.01
C LEU A 88 10.67 6.93 5.27
N TYR A 89 9.43 7.22 5.65
CA TYR A 89 8.20 6.62 5.13
C TYR A 89 7.22 7.72 4.68
N PRO A 90 7.47 8.36 3.52
CA PRO A 90 6.66 9.48 3.07
C PRO A 90 5.21 9.06 2.79
N LEU A 91 4.27 9.76 3.41
CA LEU A 91 2.84 9.57 3.15
C LEU A 91 2.47 10.22 1.82
N THR A 92 2.33 9.39 0.79
CA THR A 92 1.90 9.82 -0.55
C THR A 92 0.38 10.03 -0.62
N ILE A 93 -0.11 10.63 -1.72
CA ILE A 93 -1.54 10.90 -1.94
C ILE A 93 -2.40 9.63 -1.85
N THR A 94 -1.84 8.47 -2.21
CA THR A 94 -2.56 7.19 -2.14
C THR A 94 -2.96 6.80 -0.71
N HIS A 95 -2.20 7.25 0.29
CA HIS A 95 -2.54 7.04 1.70
C HIS A 95 -3.72 7.92 2.12
N PHE A 96 -3.73 9.17 1.66
CA PHE A 96 -4.80 10.12 1.95
C PHE A 96 -6.12 9.78 1.25
N LEU A 97 -6.04 9.04 0.13
CA LEU A 97 -7.20 8.50 -0.57
C LEU A 97 -8.04 7.59 0.33
N LEU A 98 -7.39 6.92 1.29
CA LEU A 98 -8.02 6.01 2.23
C LEU A 98 -8.49 6.71 3.51
N VAL A 99 -8.27 8.01 3.70
CA VAL A 99 -8.73 8.73 4.90
C VAL A 99 -10.24 8.59 5.17
N PRO A 100 -11.12 8.66 4.15
CA PRO A 100 -12.55 8.42 4.35
C PRO A 100 -12.87 7.05 4.97
N MET A 101 -11.98 6.06 4.82
CA MET A 101 -12.13 4.72 5.39
C MET A 101 -12.21 4.74 6.92
N ILE A 102 -11.52 5.66 7.60
CA ILE A 102 -11.46 5.69 9.08
C ILE A 102 -12.87 5.71 9.69
N PHE A 103 -13.84 6.33 9.01
CA PHE A 103 -15.23 6.41 9.46
C PHE A 103 -16.04 5.12 9.23
N ILE A 104 -15.67 4.31 8.24
CA ILE A 104 -16.40 3.10 7.82
C ILE A 104 -15.72 1.79 8.26
N LEU A 105 -14.49 1.86 8.74
CA LEU A 105 -13.69 0.73 9.26
C LEU A 105 -14.47 -0.23 10.17
N PRO A 106 -15.23 0.20 11.21
CA PRO A 106 -15.90 -0.74 12.10
C PRO A 106 -16.99 -1.56 11.39
N VAL A 107 -17.67 -0.97 10.42
CA VAL A 107 -18.70 -1.66 9.64
C VAL A 107 -18.06 -2.64 8.66
N VAL A 108 -17.00 -2.19 7.99
CA VAL A 108 -16.26 -3.00 7.01
C VAL A 108 -15.59 -4.20 7.66
N ALA A 109 -14.96 -4.03 8.83
CA ALA A 109 -14.29 -5.12 9.53
C ALA A 109 -15.24 -6.29 9.88
N ILE A 110 -16.51 -6.00 10.16
CA ILE A 110 -17.52 -7.03 10.39
C ILE A 110 -17.89 -7.72 9.06
N ALA A 111 -17.98 -6.94 7.97
CA ALA A 111 -18.31 -7.45 6.64
C ALA A 111 -17.19 -8.32 6.02
N THR A 112 -15.93 -8.10 6.39
CA THR A 112 -14.79 -8.89 5.87
C THR A 112 -14.57 -10.22 6.59
N LEU A 113 -15.09 -10.39 7.81
CA LEU A 113 -14.95 -11.63 8.59
C LEU A 113 -15.29 -12.92 7.81
N PRO A 114 -16.41 -13.01 7.06
CA PRO A 114 -16.72 -14.21 6.27
C PRO A 114 -15.67 -14.50 5.20
N ILE A 115 -15.11 -13.47 4.57
CA ILE A 115 -14.06 -13.61 3.55
C ILE A 115 -12.78 -14.12 4.19
N ILE A 116 -12.41 -13.62 5.37
CA ILE A 116 -11.25 -14.11 6.13
C ILE A 116 -11.41 -15.59 6.46
N ILE A 117 -12.58 -16.00 6.97
CA ILE A 117 -12.87 -17.41 7.28
C ILE A 117 -12.71 -18.28 6.03
N LEU A 118 -13.21 -17.82 4.89
CA LEU A 118 -13.09 -18.52 3.60
C LEU A 118 -11.64 -18.52 3.08
N GLY A 119 -10.86 -17.51 3.43
CA GLY A 119 -9.45 -17.35 3.07
C GLY A 119 -8.49 -18.29 3.81
N ILE A 120 -8.82 -18.72 5.03
CA ILE A 120 -7.99 -19.64 5.83
C ILE A 120 -7.54 -20.89 5.04
N PRO A 121 -8.43 -21.67 4.39
CA PRO A 121 -8.00 -22.84 3.62
C PRO A 121 -7.08 -22.49 2.45
N VAL A 122 -7.27 -21.32 1.81
CA VAL A 122 -6.40 -20.83 0.73
C VAL A 122 -5.01 -20.52 1.25
N LEU A 123 -4.92 -19.81 2.39
CA LEU A 123 -3.65 -19.49 3.04
C LEU A 123 -2.92 -20.77 3.49
N TYR A 124 -3.64 -21.75 4.03
CA TYR A 124 -3.04 -23.04 4.40
C TYR A 124 -2.50 -23.78 3.17
N LEU A 125 -3.26 -23.83 2.07
CA LEU A 125 -2.80 -24.44 0.82
C LEU A 125 -1.54 -23.74 0.31
N LEU A 126 -1.51 -22.42 0.41
CA LEU A 126 -0.39 -21.60 0.00
C LEU A 126 0.87 -21.85 0.85
N GLU A 127 0.74 -21.99 2.18
CA GLU A 127 1.83 -22.40 3.06
C GLU A 127 2.40 -23.77 2.65
N VAL A 128 1.53 -24.75 2.41
CA VAL A 128 1.94 -26.09 1.97
C VAL A 128 2.67 -26.03 0.62
N LEU A 129 2.15 -25.24 -0.32
CA LEU A 129 2.68 -25.17 -1.68
C LEU A 129 3.99 -24.37 -1.74
N LEU A 130 4.06 -23.18 -1.15
CA LEU A 130 5.27 -22.35 -1.21
C LEU A 130 6.36 -22.80 -0.24
N ILE A 131 6.01 -23.12 1.01
CA ILE A 131 6.97 -23.44 2.08
C ILE A 131 7.29 -24.93 2.07
N ARG A 132 6.29 -25.81 2.27
CA ARG A 132 6.56 -27.26 2.44
C ARG A 132 7.08 -27.92 1.17
N ARG A 133 6.66 -27.50 -0.03
CA ARG A 133 7.20 -28.01 -1.30
C ARG A 133 8.49 -27.30 -1.77
N LYS A 134 9.09 -26.41 -0.97
CA LYS A 134 10.30 -25.65 -1.32
C LYS A 134 10.20 -24.86 -2.63
N LEU A 135 8.98 -24.55 -3.11
CA LEU A 135 8.78 -23.79 -4.35
C LEU A 135 9.37 -22.39 -4.23
N LEU A 136 9.31 -21.79 -3.03
CA LEU A 136 9.93 -20.52 -2.73
C LEU A 136 11.46 -20.54 -2.92
N ILE A 137 12.14 -21.56 -2.40
CA ILE A 137 13.59 -21.72 -2.56
C ILE A 137 13.94 -21.88 -4.04
N ASN A 138 13.11 -22.62 -4.78
CA ASN A 138 13.32 -22.82 -6.21
C ASN A 138 13.09 -21.51 -7.00
N ALA A 139 12.06 -20.75 -6.65
CA ALA A 139 11.76 -19.46 -7.26
C ALA A 139 12.88 -18.45 -7.00
N ILE A 140 13.41 -18.37 -5.77
CA ILE A 140 14.52 -17.47 -5.43
C ILE A 140 15.79 -17.85 -6.22
N LYS A 141 16.14 -19.14 -6.30
CA LYS A 141 17.29 -19.60 -7.10
C LYS A 141 17.12 -19.30 -8.59
N LEU A 142 15.90 -19.45 -9.10
CA LEU A 142 15.58 -19.16 -10.51
C LEU A 142 15.71 -17.65 -10.79
N LEU A 143 15.26 -16.82 -9.85
CA LEU A 143 15.37 -15.36 -9.91
C LEU A 143 16.84 -14.90 -9.78
N GLU A 144 17.63 -15.53 -8.90
CA GLU A 144 19.09 -15.30 -8.77
C GLU A 144 19.82 -15.64 -10.08
N THR A 145 19.44 -16.75 -10.72
CA THR A 145 20.01 -17.19 -12.01
C THR A 145 19.65 -16.23 -13.15
N TRP A 146 18.44 -15.66 -13.13
CA TRP A 146 17.98 -14.71 -14.15
C TRP A 146 18.55 -13.30 -13.98
N PHE A 147 18.65 -12.82 -12.73
CA PHE A 147 19.09 -11.46 -12.45
C PHE A 147 20.61 -11.33 -12.29
N GLY A 148 21.36 -12.43 -12.14
CA GLY A 148 22.82 -12.43 -12.08
C GLY A 148 23.42 -11.63 -10.91
N LYS A 149 22.59 -11.23 -9.93
CA LYS A 149 23.01 -10.46 -8.75
C LYS A 149 23.11 -11.41 -7.56
N GLN A 150 24.30 -11.48 -6.97
CA GLN A 150 24.55 -12.24 -5.75
C GLN A 150 23.76 -11.64 -4.60
N ILE A 151 23.10 -12.52 -3.86
CA ILE A 151 22.29 -12.10 -2.73
C ILE A 151 23.17 -12.07 -1.49
N ILE A 152 23.40 -10.88 -0.95
CA ILE A 152 24.22 -10.68 0.26
C ILE A 152 23.29 -10.46 1.44
N HIS A 153 23.50 -11.23 2.49
CA HIS A 153 22.78 -11.15 3.75
C HIS A 153 23.24 -9.92 4.53
N VAL A 154 22.36 -8.95 4.73
CA VAL A 154 22.58 -7.84 5.67
C VAL A 154 21.37 -7.81 6.60
N PRO A 155 21.57 -7.93 7.93
CA PRO A 155 20.48 -7.88 8.89
C PRO A 155 19.78 -6.52 8.80
N ASP A 156 18.46 -6.57 8.84
CA ASP A 156 17.58 -5.41 8.80
C ASP A 156 17.82 -4.54 10.04
N ALA A 157 18.37 -3.33 9.83
CA ALA A 157 18.64 -2.39 10.92
C ALA A 157 17.39 -1.60 11.35
N GLY A 158 16.25 -1.82 10.69
CA GLY A 158 15.03 -1.04 10.89
C GLY A 158 14.00 -1.64 11.87
N ASN A 159 14.11 -2.93 12.21
CA ASN A 159 13.07 -3.61 12.99
C ASN A 159 13.19 -3.42 14.52
N ASP A 160 14.36 -2.99 15.03
CA ASP A 160 14.53 -2.69 16.46
C ASP A 160 14.14 -1.24 16.83
N HIS A 161 13.59 -0.46 15.88
CA HIS A 161 13.12 0.91 16.11
C HIS A 161 11.92 1.03 17.06
N CYS A 162 11.27 -0.07 17.43
CA CYS A 162 10.21 -0.08 18.42
C CYS A 162 10.73 -0.68 19.74
N SER A 163 11.55 0.10 20.44
CA SER A 163 11.81 -0.14 21.86
C SER A 163 10.49 -0.34 22.60
N ASN A 164 10.49 -1.34 23.47
CA ASN A 164 9.46 -1.86 24.39
C ASN A 164 8.77 -0.81 25.31
N ASP A 165 8.43 0.38 24.82
CA ASP A 165 7.71 1.39 25.61
C ASP A 165 6.24 1.47 25.18
N ALA A 166 5.41 1.03 26.12
CA ALA A 166 4.01 0.73 25.98
C ALA A 166 3.11 1.95 25.71
N LYS A 167 3.14 2.50 24.49
CA LYS A 167 2.01 3.27 23.94
C LYS A 167 1.78 2.89 22.47
N VAL A 168 0.88 1.94 22.29
CA VAL A 168 0.33 1.39 21.02
C VAL A 168 -0.40 2.45 20.15
N LEU A 169 -0.20 3.74 20.44
CA LEU A 169 -0.88 4.90 19.84
C LEU A 169 0.09 5.99 19.36
N ASP A 170 1.40 5.71 19.28
CA ASP A 170 2.34 6.68 18.72
C ASP A 170 2.12 6.82 17.20
N ALA A 171 1.92 8.06 16.73
CA ALA A 171 1.59 8.37 15.33
C ALA A 171 2.66 7.85 14.35
N SER A 172 3.89 7.61 14.84
CA SER A 172 5.00 7.00 14.11
C SER A 172 4.73 5.53 13.77
N ASN A 173 4.27 4.73 14.72
CA ASN A 173 3.96 3.31 14.49
C ASN A 173 2.72 3.14 13.60
N ILE A 174 1.75 4.04 13.78
CA ILE A 174 0.60 4.16 12.88
C ILE A 174 1.10 4.49 11.45
N ALA A 175 1.97 5.49 11.26
CA ALA A 175 2.48 5.86 9.93
C ALA A 175 3.21 4.70 9.21
N VAL A 176 4.00 3.90 9.93
CA VAL A 176 4.70 2.74 9.37
C VAL A 176 3.72 1.67 8.91
N HIS A 177 2.68 1.36 9.71
CA HIS A 177 1.64 0.42 9.30
C HIS A 177 0.86 0.96 8.10
N PHE A 178 0.49 2.25 8.12
CA PHE A 178 -0.20 2.93 7.03
C PHE A 178 0.59 2.89 5.72
N HIS A 179 1.92 2.85 5.74
CA HIS A 179 2.74 2.79 4.52
C HIS A 179 2.47 1.53 3.66
N LYS A 180 2.16 0.41 4.31
CA LYS A 180 1.89 -0.87 3.63
C LYS A 180 0.42 -1.00 3.18
N VAL A 181 -0.51 -0.19 3.73
CA VAL A 181 -1.97 -0.30 3.50
C VAL A 181 -2.38 -0.09 2.04
N PRO A 182 -1.91 0.94 1.30
CA PRO A 182 -2.40 1.20 -0.06
C PRO A 182 -2.24 0.02 -1.00
N ARG A 183 -1.16 -0.76 -0.87
CA ARG A 183 -0.89 -1.92 -1.73
C ARG A 183 -1.96 -2.98 -1.59
N VAL A 184 -2.30 -3.33 -0.35
CA VAL A 184 -3.29 -4.35 0.01
C VAL A 184 -4.65 -3.96 -0.58
N VAL A 185 -5.00 -2.69 -0.47
CA VAL A 185 -6.26 -2.12 -0.94
C VAL A 185 -6.37 -2.15 -2.46
N PHE A 186 -5.36 -1.64 -3.15
CA PHE A 186 -5.34 -1.62 -4.61
C PHE A 186 -5.32 -3.03 -5.20
N LEU A 187 -4.66 -3.97 -4.52
CA LEU A 187 -4.68 -5.39 -4.90
C LEU A 187 -6.09 -5.99 -4.77
N GLY A 188 -6.84 -5.63 -3.73
CA GLY A 188 -8.24 -6.06 -3.57
C GLY A 188 -9.17 -5.49 -4.62
N LEU A 189 -9.06 -4.19 -4.91
CA LEU A 189 -9.81 -3.57 -6.02
C LEU A 189 -9.46 -4.21 -7.37
N PHE A 190 -8.18 -4.47 -7.60
CA PHE A 190 -7.69 -5.13 -8.81
C PHE A 190 -8.23 -6.55 -8.96
N SER A 191 -8.25 -7.31 -7.86
CA SER A 191 -8.83 -8.66 -7.81
C SER A 191 -10.30 -8.64 -8.24
N TRP A 192 -11.09 -7.73 -7.65
CA TRP A 192 -12.51 -7.61 -8.00
C TRP A 192 -12.72 -7.22 -9.47
N LEU A 193 -12.01 -6.19 -9.96
CA LEU A 193 -12.12 -5.75 -11.36
C LEU A 193 -11.76 -6.87 -12.36
N ILE A 194 -10.73 -7.67 -12.08
CA ILE A 194 -10.40 -8.82 -12.93
C ILE A 194 -11.52 -9.85 -12.95
N ILE A 195 -12.08 -10.20 -11.79
CA ILE A 195 -13.14 -11.20 -11.70
C ILE A 195 -14.42 -10.70 -12.35
N HIS A 196 -14.80 -9.45 -12.07
CA HIS A 196 -15.93 -8.76 -12.69
C HIS A 196 -15.82 -8.78 -14.21
N TRP A 197 -14.64 -8.42 -14.73
CA TRP A 197 -14.36 -8.47 -16.16
C TRP A 197 -14.45 -9.89 -16.73
N THR A 198 -13.74 -10.85 -16.11
CA THR A 198 -13.51 -12.17 -16.71
C THR A 198 -14.76 -13.04 -16.65
N LEU A 199 -15.52 -12.98 -15.56
CA LEU A 199 -16.62 -13.90 -15.31
C LEU A 199 -18.01 -13.31 -15.60
N ARG A 200 -18.17 -11.97 -15.60
CA ARG A 200 -19.46 -11.25 -15.83
C ARG A 200 -20.66 -12.01 -15.24
N LEU A 201 -20.59 -12.30 -13.94
CA LEU A 201 -21.60 -13.14 -13.27
C LEU A 201 -22.88 -12.35 -13.01
N ASP A 202 -24.04 -12.99 -13.17
CA ASP A 202 -25.33 -12.36 -12.86
C ASP A 202 -25.52 -12.11 -11.36
N SER A 203 -24.82 -12.86 -10.50
CA SER A 203 -24.94 -12.76 -9.04
C SER A 203 -23.77 -12.00 -8.41
N LEU A 204 -24.05 -10.82 -7.87
CA LEU A 204 -23.07 -10.00 -7.14
C LEU A 204 -22.39 -10.77 -6.00
N ILE A 205 -23.14 -11.59 -5.25
CA ILE A 205 -22.60 -12.34 -4.10
C ILE A 205 -21.53 -13.35 -4.55
N ALA A 206 -21.75 -14.10 -5.62
CA ALA A 206 -20.77 -15.07 -6.10
C ALA A 206 -19.53 -14.36 -6.65
N GLU A 207 -19.72 -13.21 -7.30
CA GLU A 207 -18.62 -12.37 -7.78
C GLU A 207 -17.74 -11.90 -6.61
N PHE A 208 -18.34 -11.39 -5.53
CA PHE A 208 -17.61 -10.98 -4.32
C PHE A 208 -16.88 -12.15 -3.64
N ILE A 209 -17.49 -13.34 -3.56
CA ILE A 209 -16.85 -14.52 -2.97
C ILE A 209 -15.62 -14.91 -3.79
N LEU A 210 -15.74 -14.97 -5.12
CA LEU A 210 -14.66 -15.41 -5.99
C LEU A 210 -13.55 -14.36 -6.07
N ALA A 211 -13.90 -13.07 -6.13
CA ALA A 211 -12.96 -11.96 -6.01
C ALA A 211 -12.25 -11.93 -4.66
N GLY A 212 -12.97 -12.23 -3.57
CA GLY A 212 -12.38 -12.35 -2.22
C GLY A 212 -11.40 -13.51 -2.12
N LEU A 213 -11.73 -14.67 -2.67
CA LEU A 213 -10.84 -15.83 -2.72
C LEU A 213 -9.58 -15.53 -3.55
N PHE A 214 -9.76 -14.94 -4.73
CA PHE A 214 -8.64 -14.54 -5.58
C PHE A 214 -7.77 -13.47 -4.92
N TYR A 215 -8.38 -12.53 -4.21
CA TYR A 215 -7.68 -11.52 -3.44
C TYR A 215 -6.83 -12.13 -2.32
N VAL A 216 -7.39 -13.05 -1.52
CA VAL A 216 -6.63 -13.76 -0.46
C VAL A 216 -5.48 -14.56 -1.06
N LEU A 217 -5.68 -15.18 -2.23
CA LEU A 217 -4.62 -15.89 -2.93
C LEU A 217 -3.47 -14.94 -3.32
N LEU A 218 -3.78 -13.81 -3.95
CA LEU A 218 -2.78 -12.82 -4.35
C LEU A 218 -2.06 -12.23 -3.14
N LEU A 219 -2.82 -11.84 -2.11
CA LEU A 219 -2.30 -11.29 -0.87
C LEU A 219 -1.38 -12.30 -0.18
N GLY A 220 -1.78 -13.58 -0.14
CA GLY A 220 -0.96 -14.64 0.41
C GLY A 220 0.35 -14.82 -0.38
N ILE A 221 0.32 -14.78 -1.72
CA ILE A 221 1.53 -14.90 -2.53
C ILE A 221 2.48 -13.74 -2.22
N VAL A 222 1.98 -12.51 -2.28
CA VAL A 222 2.77 -11.31 -1.98
C VAL A 222 3.30 -11.35 -0.54
N GLY A 223 2.46 -11.74 0.42
CA GLY A 223 2.82 -11.85 1.83
C GLY A 223 3.92 -12.88 2.08
N ILE A 224 3.78 -14.10 1.55
CA ILE A 224 4.81 -15.14 1.71
C ILE A 224 6.10 -14.73 1.01
N VAL A 225 6.01 -14.17 -0.20
CA VAL A 225 7.20 -13.68 -0.91
C VAL A 225 7.86 -12.56 -0.11
N ALA A 226 7.11 -11.58 0.40
CA ALA A 226 7.64 -10.52 1.25
C ALA A 226 8.30 -11.08 2.52
N THR A 227 7.62 -11.94 3.29
CA THR A 227 8.17 -12.54 4.52
C THR A 227 9.41 -13.40 4.26
N ALA A 228 9.44 -14.12 3.15
CA ALA A 228 10.59 -14.90 2.73
C ALA A 228 11.81 -14.03 2.39
N LEU A 229 11.57 -12.80 1.90
CA LEU A 229 12.59 -11.88 1.41
C LEU A 229 13.04 -10.87 2.48
N GLU A 230 12.16 -10.50 3.42
CA GLU A 230 12.38 -9.53 4.51
C GLU A 230 13.43 -10.03 5.52
N SER A 231 13.73 -11.33 5.53
CA SER A 231 14.67 -11.92 6.51
C SER A 231 16.10 -12.17 6.00
N ASN A 232 16.41 -12.07 4.70
CA ASN A 232 17.67 -12.67 4.25
C ASN A 232 18.37 -12.11 3.01
N LEU A 233 17.77 -11.19 2.25
CA LEU A 233 18.22 -10.98 0.88
C LEU A 233 18.21 -9.50 0.49
N VAL A 234 19.40 -8.90 0.34
CA VAL A 234 19.57 -7.57 -0.28
C VAL A 234 20.18 -7.74 -1.68
N LEU A 235 19.57 -7.10 -2.67
CA LEU A 235 20.19 -6.91 -3.99
C LEU A 235 21.21 -5.77 -3.90
N VAL A 236 22.49 -6.10 -4.00
CA VAL A 236 23.51 -5.10 -4.25
C VAL A 236 23.48 -4.76 -5.74
N ASP A 237 23.14 -3.53 -6.09
CA ASP A 237 23.32 -3.02 -7.45
C ASP A 237 24.74 -2.46 -7.62
N PRO A 238 25.69 -3.18 -8.25
CA PRO A 238 27.07 -2.73 -8.37
C PRO A 238 27.22 -1.45 -9.20
N ALA A 239 26.19 -1.04 -9.95
CA ALA A 239 26.20 0.19 -10.74
C ALA A 239 25.87 1.46 -9.93
N ARG A 240 25.21 1.34 -8.76
CA ARG A 240 24.73 2.50 -7.97
C ARG A 240 25.18 2.52 -6.51
N GLY A 241 25.88 1.48 -6.03
CA GLY A 241 26.37 1.44 -4.65
C GLY A 241 25.27 1.51 -3.59
N ARG A 242 24.03 1.16 -3.95
CA ARG A 242 22.86 1.17 -3.06
C ARG A 242 22.36 -0.26 -2.81
N ILE A 243 22.15 -0.56 -1.54
CA ILE A 243 21.57 -1.76 -0.98
C ILE A 243 20.05 -1.55 -1.02
N ILE A 244 19.34 -2.27 -1.90
CA ILE A 244 17.88 -2.17 -2.01
C ILE A 244 17.30 -3.48 -1.45
N PRO A 245 16.49 -3.43 -0.37
CA PRO A 245 15.74 -4.60 0.10
C PRO A 245 14.87 -5.15 -1.02
N ILE A 246 14.81 -6.48 -1.17
CA ILE A 246 14.01 -7.08 -2.26
C ILE A 246 12.51 -6.84 -2.06
N ALA A 247 12.05 -6.64 -0.83
CA ALA A 247 10.68 -6.19 -0.56
C ALA A 247 10.37 -4.87 -1.27
N ASP A 248 11.25 -3.87 -1.16
CA ASP A 248 11.09 -2.58 -1.84
C ASP A 248 11.18 -2.73 -3.38
N TRP A 249 11.99 -3.67 -3.86
CA TRP A 249 12.03 -4.01 -5.28
C TRP A 249 10.70 -4.62 -5.75
N LEU A 250 10.16 -5.61 -5.03
CA LEU A 250 8.87 -6.22 -5.34
C LEU A 250 7.78 -5.15 -5.40
N ASP A 251 7.83 -4.21 -4.47
CA ASP A 251 6.88 -3.10 -4.39
C ASP A 251 7.02 -2.14 -5.56
N SER A 252 8.26 -1.86 -5.96
CA SER A 252 8.56 -1.06 -7.13
C SER A 252 8.09 -1.70 -8.44
N MET A 253 8.04 -3.04 -8.51
CA MET A 253 7.55 -3.78 -9.68
C MET A 253 6.03 -3.95 -9.66
N LEU A 254 5.45 -4.25 -8.50
CA LEU A 254 4.02 -4.54 -8.35
C LEU A 254 3.17 -3.27 -8.46
N THR A 255 3.62 -2.16 -7.88
CA THR A 255 2.85 -0.90 -7.86
C THR A 255 2.54 -0.37 -9.28
N PRO A 256 3.48 -0.33 -10.24
CA PRO A 256 3.18 0.07 -11.61
C PRO A 256 2.24 -0.91 -12.32
N ILE A 257 2.44 -2.22 -12.13
CA ILE A 257 1.61 -3.26 -12.77
C ILE A 257 0.16 -3.15 -12.31
N VAL A 258 -0.05 -3.11 -10.98
CA VAL A 258 -1.38 -2.97 -10.40
C VAL A 258 -1.98 -1.60 -10.74
N GLY A 259 -1.19 -0.52 -10.67
CA GLY A 259 -1.67 0.83 -10.98
C GLY A 259 -2.14 0.99 -12.43
N VAL A 260 -1.33 0.56 -13.41
CA VAL A 260 -1.72 0.60 -14.84
C VAL A 260 -2.87 -0.35 -15.10
N GLY A 261 -2.84 -1.56 -14.52
CA GLY A 261 -3.92 -2.53 -14.63
C GLY A 261 -5.24 -1.99 -14.09
N LEU A 262 -5.24 -1.32 -12.94
CA LEU A 262 -6.41 -0.68 -12.35
C LEU A 262 -6.98 0.41 -13.26
N LEU A 263 -6.14 1.32 -13.76
CA LEU A 263 -6.60 2.38 -14.67
C LEU A 263 -7.21 1.80 -15.94
N PHE A 264 -6.59 0.77 -16.50
CA PHE A 264 -7.09 0.08 -17.68
C PHE A 264 -8.42 -0.62 -17.41
N LEU A 265 -8.51 -1.45 -16.38
CA LEU A 265 -9.71 -2.21 -16.04
C LEU A 265 -10.87 -1.30 -15.65
N LEU A 266 -10.62 -0.30 -14.81
CA LEU A 266 -11.65 0.64 -14.36
C LEU A 266 -12.20 1.47 -15.53
N GLY A 267 -11.32 1.98 -16.41
CA GLY A 267 -11.76 2.72 -17.59
C GLY A 267 -12.52 1.83 -18.58
N ARG A 268 -12.06 0.59 -18.78
CA ARG A 268 -12.68 -0.37 -19.70
C ARG A 268 -14.04 -0.84 -19.18
N ASP A 269 -14.15 -1.20 -17.90
CA ASP A 269 -15.39 -1.70 -17.30
C ASP A 269 -16.42 -0.59 -17.23
N LEU A 270 -16.02 0.63 -16.85
CA LEU A 270 -16.89 1.81 -16.89
C LEU A 270 -17.43 2.07 -18.30
N MET A 271 -16.58 1.99 -19.33
CA MET A 271 -17.00 2.14 -20.72
C MET A 271 -17.92 1.00 -21.19
N THR A 272 -17.73 -0.21 -20.68
CA THR A 272 -18.56 -1.36 -21.01
C THR A 272 -19.95 -1.19 -20.39
N GLU A 273 -20.01 -0.82 -19.12
CA GLU A 273 -21.26 -0.53 -18.41
C GLU A 273 -22.02 0.64 -19.07
N ALA A 274 -21.31 1.66 -19.54
CA ALA A 274 -21.91 2.79 -20.25
C ALA A 274 -22.45 2.46 -21.65
N ARG A 275 -22.01 1.34 -22.26
CA ARG A 275 -22.39 0.93 -23.62
C ARG A 275 -23.45 -0.16 -23.64
N ASP A 276 -23.48 -1.02 -22.65
CA ASP A 276 -24.36 -2.19 -22.58
C ASP A 276 -25.68 -1.90 -21.82
N ASP A 277 -26.13 -0.63 -21.79
CA ASP A 277 -27.27 -0.14 -20.97
C ASP A 277 -27.16 -0.50 -19.47
N GLY A 278 -25.92 -0.59 -18.99
CA GLY A 278 -25.60 -0.84 -17.59
C GLY A 278 -25.73 0.39 -16.69
N ASN A 279 -25.60 0.18 -15.38
CA ASN A 279 -25.69 1.24 -14.39
C ASN A 279 -24.28 1.72 -13.96
N THR A 280 -23.75 2.72 -14.69
CA THR A 280 -22.42 3.29 -14.43
C THR A 280 -22.27 3.91 -13.04
N ILE A 281 -23.37 4.42 -12.47
CA ILE A 281 -23.41 5.00 -11.12
C ILE A 281 -23.26 3.89 -10.08
N LEU A 282 -24.00 2.79 -10.24
CA LEU A 282 -23.90 1.63 -9.37
C LEU A 282 -22.51 0.99 -9.47
N PHE A 283 -21.96 0.87 -10.68
CA PHE A 283 -20.58 0.41 -10.87
C PHE A 283 -19.58 1.27 -10.09
N SER A 284 -19.68 2.60 -10.22
CA SER A 284 -18.79 3.54 -9.53
C SER A 284 -18.94 3.47 -8.01
N ALA A 285 -20.17 3.32 -7.51
CA ALA A 285 -20.43 3.13 -6.09
C ALA A 285 -19.84 1.80 -5.59
N THR A 286 -19.98 0.72 -6.36
CA THR A 286 -19.39 -0.58 -6.04
C THR A 286 -17.87 -0.53 -6.04
N VAL A 287 -17.24 0.16 -7.01
CA VAL A 287 -15.79 0.37 -7.03
C VAL A 287 -15.32 1.06 -5.74
N LEU A 288 -16.02 2.12 -5.31
CA LEU A 288 -15.70 2.79 -4.05
C LEU A 288 -15.93 1.88 -2.84
N MET A 289 -17.02 1.11 -2.84
CA MET A 289 -17.29 0.14 -1.78
C MET A 289 -16.17 -0.89 -1.68
N VAL A 290 -15.75 -1.48 -2.80
CA VAL A 290 -14.65 -2.46 -2.86
C VAL A 290 -13.35 -1.83 -2.39
N LEU A 291 -13.03 -0.62 -2.87
CA LEU A 291 -11.82 0.11 -2.50
C LEU A 291 -11.75 0.33 -0.99
N TYR A 292 -12.87 0.67 -0.35
CA TYR A 292 -12.91 0.84 1.10
C TYR A 292 -13.19 -0.43 1.90
N CYS A 293 -13.55 -1.54 1.23
CA CYS A 293 -13.70 -2.83 1.88
C CYS A 293 -12.37 -3.59 1.92
N ALA A 294 -11.57 -3.51 0.85
CA ALA A 294 -10.28 -4.20 0.73
C ALA A 294 -9.21 -3.71 1.72
N THR A 295 -9.48 -2.61 2.41
CA THR A 295 -8.64 -2.02 3.44
C THR A 295 -8.70 -2.72 4.80
N ALA A 296 -9.73 -3.54 5.06
CA ALA A 296 -9.94 -4.21 6.35
C ALA A 296 -9.53 -5.69 6.29
#